data_AF-A0A7X9HFP3-F1
#
_entry.id   AF-A0A7X9HFP3-F1
#
_cell.length_a   1.000
_cell.length_b   1.000
_cell.length_c   1.000
_cell.angle_alpha   90.00
_cell.angle_beta   90.00
_cell.angle_gamma   90.00
#
_symmetry.space_group_name_H-M   'P 1'
#
loop_
_entity.id
_entity.type
_entity.pdbx_description
1 polymer ?
#
loop_
_entity_poly.entity_id
_entity_poly.type
_entity_poly.pdbx_seq_one_letter_code
_entity_poly.pdbx_strand_id
1 'polypeptide(L)'
;MNKDNIININTIDKTQRYIVVPRRIRGKVQKVVKPLKKVKGNCYFTCNMPHALINFIYRSVKKLGLTSSNLIFSRGTVRINNRVVHNAVSSTVLDWDLGISFIIPLKLRYNTFVTIEVDNNDYSVRLMELVILIALMAHAHPSKTRKKHIENAHKVLALGWKSILT
;
A
#
# COMPACT_ATOMS: atom_id res chain seq x y z
N MET A 1 -14.56 23.42 41.49
CA MET A 1 -14.30 23.92 40.12
C MET A 1 -13.19 23.08 39.53
N ASN A 2 -13.52 22.25 38.53
CA ASN A 2 -12.53 21.42 37.84
C ASN A 2 -11.61 22.31 37.03
N LYS A 3 -10.30 22.20 37.27
CA LYS A 3 -9.26 22.79 36.42
C LYS A 3 -9.43 22.22 35.02
N ASP A 4 -9.65 23.10 34.06
CA ASP A 4 -9.64 22.76 32.64
C ASP A 4 -8.33 22.03 32.33
N ASN A 5 -8.47 20.75 31.98
CA ASN A 5 -7.37 19.91 31.52
C ASN A 5 -7.00 20.39 30.10
N ILE A 6 -6.24 21.48 30.02
CA ILE A 6 -5.65 21.96 28.77
C ILE A 6 -4.57 20.95 28.38
N ILE A 7 -4.97 19.93 27.61
CA ILE A 7 -4.05 18.94 27.05
C ILE A 7 -3.28 19.63 25.93
N ASN A 8 -1.96 19.71 26.07
CA ASN A 8 -1.08 20.26 25.03
C ASN A 8 -1.32 19.49 23.72
N ILE A 9 -1.46 20.18 22.59
CA ILE A 9 -1.72 19.53 21.30
C ILE A 9 -0.59 18.55 20.90
N ASN A 10 0.59 18.70 21.51
CA ASN A 10 1.74 17.83 21.34
C ASN A 10 1.71 16.57 22.23
N THR A 11 0.75 16.46 23.16
CA THR A 11 0.53 15.26 24.01
C THR A 11 -0.34 14.21 23.32
N ILE A 12 -0.58 14.33 22.01
CA ILE A 12 -1.19 13.25 21.21
C ILE A 12 -0.26 12.04 21.32
N ASP A 13 -0.73 11.04 22.05
CA ASP A 13 -0.05 9.76 22.22
C ASP A 13 0.38 9.23 20.84
N LYS A 14 1.69 9.00 20.67
CA LYS A 14 2.33 8.66 19.37
C LYS A 14 1.70 7.43 18.70
N THR A 15 0.89 6.69 19.45
CA THR A 15 0.25 5.43 19.12
C THR A 15 -1.00 5.56 18.23
N GLN A 16 -1.62 6.74 18.15
CA GLN A 16 -2.83 6.95 17.36
C GLN A 16 -2.65 8.01 16.27
N ARG A 17 -1.89 7.66 15.23
CA ARG A 17 -1.85 8.48 14.01
C ARG A 17 -3.13 8.25 13.23
N TYR A 18 -3.87 9.31 12.98
CA TYR A 18 -5.02 9.27 12.10
C TYR A 18 -4.66 9.92 10.77
N ILE A 19 -5.20 9.39 9.68
CA ILE A 19 -5.10 10.03 8.38
C ILE A 19 -6.48 10.22 7.80
N VAL A 20 -6.62 11.34 7.11
CA VAL A 20 -7.79 11.59 6.28
C VAL A 20 -7.55 10.93 4.92
N VAL A 21 -8.27 9.86 4.65
CA VAL A 21 -8.20 9.18 3.35
C VAL A 21 -9.47 9.54 2.55
N PRO A 22 -9.35 10.04 1.32
CA PRO A 22 -10.51 10.24 0.46
C PRO A 22 -11.16 8.89 0.16
N ARG A 23 -12.45 8.76 0.46
CA ARG A 23 -13.25 7.55 0.21
C ARG A 23 -14.55 7.93 -0.49
N ARG A 24 -14.90 7.24 -1.57
CA ARG A 24 -16.18 7.47 -2.23
C ARG A 24 -17.32 6.73 -1.52
N ILE A 25 -18.16 7.46 -0.79
CA ILE A 25 -19.34 6.96 -0.05
C ILE A 25 -20.60 7.50 -0.74
N ARG A 26 -21.51 6.61 -1.16
CA ARG A 26 -22.74 6.96 -1.90
C ARG A 26 -22.50 7.93 -3.08
N GLY A 27 -21.46 7.66 -3.88
CA GLY A 27 -21.13 8.46 -5.06
C GLY A 27 -20.36 9.77 -4.80
N LYS A 28 -20.32 10.27 -3.55
CA LYS A 28 -19.57 11.47 -3.16
C LYS A 28 -18.21 11.11 -2.57
N VAL A 29 -17.17 11.90 -2.86
CA VAL A 29 -15.87 11.76 -2.19
C VAL A 29 -16.00 12.34 -0.78
N GLN A 30 -15.93 11.47 0.23
CA GLN A 30 -15.95 11.84 1.64
C GLN A 30 -14.58 11.58 2.25
N LYS A 31 -14.10 12.54 3.04
CA LYS A 31 -12.88 12.43 3.81
C LYS A 31 -13.16 11.57 5.05
N VAL A 32 -12.55 10.39 5.14
CA VAL A 32 -12.74 9.47 6.28
C VAL A 32 -11.45 9.38 7.08
N VAL A 33 -11.59 9.50 8.40
CA VAL A 33 -10.48 9.36 9.34
C VAL A 33 -10.19 7.88 9.55
N LYS A 34 -8.97 7.42 9.25
CA LYS A 34 -8.54 6.04 9.50
C LYS A 34 -7.41 6.00 10.54
N PRO A 35 -7.52 5.15 11.58
CA PRO A 35 -6.43 4.94 12.51
C PRO A 35 -5.30 4.11 11.88
N LEU A 36 -4.08 4.62 11.98
CA LEU A 36 -2.83 3.97 11.62
C LEU A 36 -2.19 3.42 12.89
N LYS A 37 -2.60 2.20 13.25
CA LYS A 37 -2.17 1.56 14.50
C LYS A 37 -0.82 0.84 14.40
N LYS A 38 -0.32 0.59 13.18
CA LYS A 38 0.93 -0.15 12.94
C LYS A 38 1.86 0.71 12.08
N VAL A 39 3.13 0.80 12.46
CA VAL A 39 4.16 1.60 11.79
C VAL A 39 5.44 0.80 11.61
N LYS A 40 6.08 0.92 10.46
CA LYS A 40 7.41 0.35 10.21
C LYS A 40 8.21 1.27 9.27
N GLY A 41 9.17 2.02 9.82
CA GLY A 41 9.88 3.08 9.09
C GLY A 41 8.91 4.16 8.60
N ASN A 42 9.00 4.53 7.32
CA ASN A 42 8.08 5.47 6.66
C ASN A 42 6.75 4.82 6.21
N CYS A 43 6.51 3.54 6.54
CA CYS A 43 5.28 2.84 6.18
C CYS A 43 4.28 2.80 7.35
N TYR A 44 3.04 3.19 7.09
CA TYR A 44 1.94 3.21 8.04
C TYR A 44 0.83 2.26 7.60
N PHE A 45 0.23 1.55 8.54
CA PHE A 45 -0.73 0.49 8.25
C PHE A 45 -1.97 0.58 9.14
N THR A 46 -3.14 0.29 8.56
CA THR A 46 -4.35 0.03 9.33
C THR A 46 -4.24 -1.27 10.14
N CYS A 47 -5.03 -1.40 11.22
CA CYS A 47 -4.93 -2.50 12.20
C CYS A 47 -4.98 -3.92 11.60
N ASN A 48 -5.75 -4.14 10.53
CA ASN A 48 -6.06 -5.47 10.01
C ASN A 48 -5.03 -6.04 9.01
N MET A 49 -3.82 -5.46 8.96
CA MET A 49 -2.73 -5.92 8.10
C MET A 49 -1.88 -7.00 8.82
N PRO A 50 -1.69 -8.19 8.23
CA PRO A 50 -0.82 -9.24 8.76
C PRO A 50 0.66 -8.82 8.81
N HIS A 51 1.39 -9.33 9.80
CA HIS A 51 2.81 -9.02 9.98
C HIS A 51 3.69 -9.43 8.78
N ALA A 52 3.41 -10.60 8.18
CA ALA A 52 4.12 -11.05 6.98
C ALA A 52 3.99 -10.05 5.82
N LEU A 53 2.78 -9.53 5.60
CA LEU A 53 2.53 -8.54 4.56
C LEU A 53 3.20 -7.20 4.85
N ILE A 54 3.16 -6.74 6.11
CA ILE A 54 3.87 -5.52 6.55
C ILE A 54 5.37 -5.65 6.28
N ASN A 55 5.95 -6.81 6.58
CA ASN A 55 7.36 -7.08 6.35
C ASN A 55 7.71 -7.10 4.85
N PHE A 56 6.87 -7.74 4.03
CA PHE A 56 7.00 -7.71 2.57
C PHE A 56 6.99 -6.28 2.04
N ILE A 57 5.94 -5.50 2.37
CA ILE A 57 5.79 -4.11 1.92
C ILE A 57 7.00 -3.28 2.31
N TYR A 58 7.40 -3.32 3.58
CA TYR A 58 8.53 -2.54 4.07
C TYR A 58 9.84 -2.88 3.35
N ARG A 59 10.12 -4.17 3.13
CA ARG A 59 11.31 -4.61 2.37
C ARG A 59 11.26 -4.12 0.93
N SER A 60 10.11 -4.22 0.27
CA SER A 60 9.90 -3.74 -1.09
C SER A 60 10.11 -2.23 -1.20
N VAL A 61 9.55 -1.46 -0.26
CA VAL A 61 9.73 -0.01 -0.17
C VAL A 61 11.20 0.36 -0.02
N LYS A 62 11.95 -0.33 0.85
CA LYS A 62 13.39 -0.11 1.01
C LYS A 62 14.18 -0.45 -0.25
N LYS A 63 13.86 -1.56 -0.92
CA LYS A 63 14.53 -1.97 -2.17
C LYS A 63 14.25 -1.03 -3.34
N LEU A 64 13.08 -0.40 -3.36
CA LEU A 64 12.71 0.58 -4.39
C LEU A 64 13.15 2.02 -4.05
N GLY A 65 13.83 2.24 -2.91
CA GLY A 65 14.29 3.57 -2.51
C GLY A 65 13.19 4.55 -2.09
N LEU A 66 11.95 4.08 -1.91
CA LEU A 66 10.78 4.89 -1.58
C LEU A 66 10.76 5.34 -0.12
N THR A 67 11.75 6.11 0.31
CA THR A 67 11.99 6.46 1.73
C THR A 67 11.73 7.92 2.08
N SER A 68 11.62 8.80 1.08
CA SER A 68 11.44 10.24 1.25
C SER A 68 10.03 10.64 1.70
N SER A 69 9.02 9.86 1.32
CA SER A 69 7.61 10.15 1.63
C SER A 69 7.01 9.13 2.60
N ASN A 70 6.03 9.57 3.38
CA ASN A 70 5.20 8.65 4.17
C ASN A 70 4.35 7.79 3.23
N LEU A 71 4.36 6.47 3.41
CA LEU A 71 3.56 5.53 2.63
C LEU A 71 2.51 4.90 3.52
N ILE A 72 1.25 5.07 3.16
CA ILE A 72 0.10 4.64 3.91
C ILE A 72 -0.52 3.43 3.21
N PHE A 73 -0.73 2.34 3.93
CA PHE A 73 -1.36 1.13 3.41
C PHE A 73 -2.64 0.85 4.18
N SER A 74 -3.74 0.80 3.46
CA SER A 74 -5.03 0.48 4.04
C SER A 74 -5.81 -0.51 3.19
N ARG A 75 -6.75 -1.21 3.82
CA ARG A 75 -7.73 -2.05 3.14
C ARG A 75 -8.98 -1.24 2.80
N GLY A 76 -9.58 -1.46 1.64
CA GLY A 76 -10.76 -0.71 1.21
C GLY A 76 -11.37 -1.17 -0.10
N THR A 77 -12.36 -0.43 -0.58
CA THR A 77 -12.95 -0.64 -1.91
C THR A 77 -12.07 0.04 -2.95
N VAL A 78 -11.65 -0.71 -3.97
CA VAL A 78 -10.92 -0.18 -5.12
C VAL A 78 -11.85 -0.19 -6.32
N ARG A 79 -11.81 0.86 -7.15
CA ARG A 79 -12.60 0.97 -8.37
C ARG A 79 -11.75 1.38 -9.57
N ILE A 80 -12.07 0.84 -10.74
CA ILE A 80 -11.53 1.24 -12.04
C ILE A 80 -12.74 1.50 -12.94
N ASN A 81 -12.81 2.66 -13.60
CA ASN A 81 -13.94 3.05 -14.46
C ASN A 81 -15.31 2.80 -13.80
N ASN A 82 -15.43 3.24 -12.54
CA ASN A 82 -16.61 3.07 -11.68
C ASN A 82 -17.00 1.62 -11.31
N ARG A 83 -16.26 0.60 -11.77
CA ARG A 83 -16.46 -0.81 -11.41
C ARG A 83 -15.58 -1.20 -10.23
N VAL A 84 -16.11 -1.99 -9.30
CA VAL A 84 -15.33 -2.50 -8.17
C VAL A 84 -14.36 -3.57 -8.67
N VAL A 85 -13.09 -3.44 -8.28
CA VAL A 85 -12.04 -4.39 -8.64
C VAL A 85 -11.44 -5.05 -7.40
N HIS A 86 -10.96 -6.28 -7.55
CA HIS A 86 -10.47 -7.11 -6.45
C HIS A 86 -8.99 -7.49 -6.59
N ASN A 87 -8.38 -7.19 -7.72
CA ASN A 87 -7.02 -7.58 -8.10
C ASN A 87 -6.17 -6.36 -8.52
N ALA A 88 -6.44 -5.19 -7.95
CA ALA A 88 -5.68 -3.98 -8.21
C ALA A 88 -5.56 -3.13 -6.94
N VAL A 89 -4.42 -2.48 -6.76
CA VAL A 89 -4.19 -1.50 -5.69
C VAL A 89 -4.39 -0.11 -6.27
N SER A 90 -5.18 0.71 -5.57
CA SER A 90 -5.27 2.15 -5.88
C SER A 90 -4.17 2.87 -5.11
N SER A 91 -3.46 3.78 -5.79
CA SER A 91 -2.52 4.69 -5.17
C SER A 91 -2.95 6.13 -5.42
N THR A 92 -2.74 7.02 -4.46
CA THR A 92 -3.09 8.44 -4.56
C THR A 92 -2.16 9.25 -3.67
N VAL A 93 -1.55 10.29 -4.23
CA VAL A 93 -0.79 11.28 -3.46
C VAL A 93 -1.79 12.08 -2.61
N LEU A 94 -1.52 12.21 -1.33
CA LEU A 94 -2.34 12.97 -0.40
C LEU A 94 -1.88 14.43 -0.39
N ASP A 95 -2.85 15.34 -0.22
CA ASP A 95 -2.59 16.77 -0.06
C ASP A 95 -1.74 17.05 1.21
N TRP A 96 -1.17 18.26 1.31
CA TRP A 96 -0.44 18.76 2.50
C TRP A 96 0.78 17.92 2.90
N ASP A 97 1.49 17.36 1.92
CA ASP A 97 2.68 16.52 2.14
C ASP A 97 2.46 15.34 3.11
N LEU A 98 1.21 14.87 3.24
CA LEU A 98 0.85 13.75 4.11
C LEU A 98 1.43 12.42 3.60
N GLY A 99 1.85 12.37 2.33
CA GLY A 99 2.46 11.21 1.69
C GLY A 99 1.52 10.53 0.71
N ILE A 100 1.58 9.21 0.61
CA ILE A 100 0.94 8.45 -0.46
C ILE A 100 0.08 7.34 0.12
N SER A 101 -1.19 7.32 -0.26
CA SER A 101 -2.14 6.31 0.16
C SER A 101 -2.26 5.18 -0.86
N PHE A 102 -1.98 3.96 -0.43
CA PHE A 102 -2.24 2.71 -1.11
C PHE A 102 -3.47 2.02 -0.50
N ILE A 103 -4.48 1.77 -1.34
CA ILE A 103 -5.72 1.08 -0.97
C ILE A 103 -5.72 -0.30 -1.61
N ILE A 104 -5.64 -1.33 -0.78
CA ILE A 104 -5.65 -2.74 -1.18
C ILE A 104 -7.10 -3.28 -1.07
N PRO A 105 -7.64 -4.00 -2.07
CA PRO A 105 -9.04 -4.42 -2.07
C PRO A 105 -9.41 -5.30 -0.89
N LEU A 106 -10.43 -4.92 -0.11
CA LEU A 106 -10.85 -5.66 1.10
C LEU A 106 -11.19 -7.12 0.82
N LYS A 107 -11.79 -7.42 -0.34
CA LYS A 107 -12.19 -8.77 -0.76
C LYS A 107 -11.02 -9.66 -1.21
N LEU A 108 -9.85 -9.10 -1.49
CA LEU A 108 -8.68 -9.89 -1.89
C LEU A 108 -8.12 -10.65 -0.69
N ARG A 109 -8.22 -11.98 -0.67
CA ARG A 109 -7.73 -12.76 0.48
C ARG A 109 -6.20 -12.81 0.48
N TYR A 110 -5.59 -12.93 1.67
CA TYR A 110 -4.13 -12.98 1.82
C TYR A 110 -3.52 -14.25 1.21
N ASN A 111 -4.27 -15.37 1.23
CA ASN A 111 -3.87 -16.66 0.70
C ASN A 111 -4.39 -16.91 -0.73
N THR A 112 -4.76 -15.87 -1.47
CA THR A 112 -5.06 -16.01 -2.89
C THR A 112 -3.74 -16.09 -3.66
N PHE A 113 -3.52 -17.21 -4.33
CA PHE A 113 -2.37 -17.45 -5.20
C PHE A 113 -2.76 -17.31 -6.66
N VAL A 114 -1.80 -16.94 -7.49
CA VAL A 114 -1.88 -16.96 -8.95
C VAL A 114 -0.60 -17.57 -9.50
N THR A 115 -0.73 -18.27 -10.62
CA THR A 115 0.42 -18.73 -11.39
C THR A 115 0.88 -17.60 -12.30
N ILE A 116 2.18 -17.33 -12.28
CA ILE A 116 2.84 -16.41 -13.22
C ILE A 116 3.93 -17.19 -13.96
N GLU A 117 4.07 -16.89 -15.24
CA GLU A 117 5.14 -17.43 -16.06
C GLU A 117 6.31 -16.45 -16.09
N VAL A 118 7.52 -16.95 -15.77
CA VAL A 118 8.78 -16.19 -15.84
C VAL A 118 9.83 -17.11 -16.46
N ASP A 119 10.47 -16.66 -17.54
CA ASP A 119 11.52 -17.41 -18.24
C ASP A 119 11.11 -18.87 -18.52
N ASN A 120 9.89 -19.06 -19.08
CA ASN A 120 9.24 -20.34 -19.40
C ASN A 120 9.01 -21.28 -18.21
N ASN A 121 9.03 -20.77 -16.98
CA ASN A 121 8.74 -21.52 -15.77
C ASN A 121 7.52 -20.94 -15.04
N ASP A 122 6.68 -21.82 -14.52
CA ASP A 122 5.50 -21.46 -13.74
C ASP A 122 5.84 -21.30 -12.25
N TYR A 123 5.45 -20.15 -11.69
CA TYR A 123 5.63 -19.86 -10.27
C TYR A 123 4.28 -19.52 -9.62
N SER A 124 4.02 -20.14 -8.46
CA SER A 124 2.86 -19.81 -7.63
C SER A 124 3.21 -18.67 -6.68
N VAL A 125 2.56 -17.51 -6.86
CA VAL A 125 2.81 -16.30 -6.05
C VAL A 125 1.54 -15.78 -5.41
N ARG A 126 1.66 -15.09 -4.29
CA ARG A 126 0.52 -14.44 -3.64
C ARG A 126 0.05 -13.26 -4.47
N LEU A 127 -1.21 -13.29 -4.91
CA LEU A 127 -1.81 -12.22 -5.71
C LEU A 127 -1.72 -10.86 -5.01
N MET A 128 -1.87 -10.83 -3.68
CA MET A 128 -1.78 -9.58 -2.92
C MET A 128 -0.39 -8.96 -2.97
N GLU A 129 0.66 -9.77 -2.82
CA GLU A 129 2.04 -9.31 -2.90
C GLU A 129 2.35 -8.79 -4.31
N LEU A 130 1.86 -9.49 -5.34
CA LEU A 130 1.95 -9.09 -6.73
C LEU A 130 1.34 -7.72 -7.00
N VAL A 131 0.06 -7.52 -6.68
CA VAL A 131 -0.63 -6.24 -6.99
C VAL A 131 -0.06 -5.06 -6.21
N ILE A 132 0.45 -5.29 -5.00
CA ILE A 132 1.11 -4.26 -4.21
C ILE A 132 2.47 -3.91 -4.82
N LEU A 133 3.26 -4.91 -5.20
CA LEU A 133 4.57 -4.68 -5.78
C LEU A 133 4.47 -3.91 -7.11
N ILE A 134 3.49 -4.25 -7.96
CA ILE A 134 3.21 -3.50 -9.19
C ILE A 134 2.92 -2.02 -8.88
N ALA A 135 2.09 -1.75 -7.87
CA ALA A 135 1.75 -0.38 -7.48
C ALA A 135 2.96 0.40 -6.92
N LEU A 136 3.80 -0.27 -6.11
CA LEU A 136 5.04 0.33 -5.61
C LEU A 136 6.03 0.62 -6.73
N MET A 137 6.20 -0.30 -7.69
CA MET A 137 7.08 -0.11 -8.84
C MET A 137 6.58 1.02 -9.75
N ALA A 138 5.27 1.11 -9.97
CA ALA A 138 4.66 2.21 -10.73
C ALA A 138 4.93 3.56 -10.07
N HIS A 139 4.92 3.61 -8.74
CA HIS A 139 5.26 4.83 -8.02
C HIS A 139 6.77 5.14 -8.02
N ALA A 140 7.63 4.12 -7.87
CA ALA A 140 9.08 4.30 -7.86
C ALA A 140 9.67 4.69 -9.22
N HIS A 141 9.05 4.22 -10.31
CA HIS A 141 9.56 4.41 -11.66
C HIS A 141 8.44 4.86 -12.62
N PRO A 142 7.83 6.03 -12.41
CA PRO A 142 6.64 6.46 -13.17
C PRO A 142 6.89 6.61 -14.69
N SER A 143 8.15 6.72 -15.11
CA SER A 143 8.55 6.77 -16.53
C SER A 143 8.46 5.43 -17.25
N LYS A 144 8.37 4.30 -16.53
CA LYS A 144 8.27 2.97 -17.14
C LYS A 144 6.82 2.64 -17.49
N THR A 145 6.64 1.76 -18.47
CA THR A 145 5.30 1.31 -18.87
C THR A 145 4.71 0.37 -17.84
N ARG A 146 3.37 0.30 -17.78
CA ARG A 146 2.64 -0.68 -16.95
C ARG A 146 3.10 -2.11 -17.21
N LYS A 147 3.34 -2.48 -18.47
CA LYS A 147 3.85 -3.80 -18.85
C LYS A 147 5.18 -4.09 -18.16
N LYS A 148 6.11 -3.13 -18.16
CA LYS A 148 7.41 -3.29 -17.50
C LYS A 148 7.29 -3.43 -15.98
N HIS A 149 6.35 -2.74 -15.34
CA HIS A 149 6.09 -2.92 -13.90
C HIS A 149 5.59 -4.32 -13.58
N ILE A 150 4.72 -4.88 -14.42
CA ILE A 150 4.20 -6.24 -14.26
C ILE A 150 5.34 -7.25 -14.43
N GLU A 151 6.11 -7.16 -15.52
CA GLU A 151 7.27 -8.02 -15.77
C GLU A 151 8.29 -7.99 -14.62
N ASN A 152 8.64 -6.79 -14.14
CA ASN A 152 9.58 -6.65 -13.04
C ASN A 152 9.02 -7.21 -11.74
N ALA A 153 7.73 -7.03 -11.45
CA ALA A 153 7.09 -7.60 -10.27
C ALA A 153 7.07 -9.14 -10.33
N HIS A 154 6.81 -9.72 -11.51
CA HIS A 154 6.90 -11.16 -11.73
C HIS A 154 8.30 -11.67 -11.43
N LYS A 155 9.33 -11.07 -12.05
CA LYS A 155 10.73 -11.43 -11.83
C LYS A 155 11.15 -11.32 -10.36
N VAL A 156 10.77 -10.25 -9.67
CA VAL A 156 11.09 -10.08 -8.24
C VAL A 156 10.42 -11.14 -7.37
N LEU A 157 9.17 -11.52 -7.66
CA LEU A 157 8.46 -12.52 -6.86
C LEU A 157 8.92 -13.96 -7.15
N ALA A 158 9.29 -14.26 -8.39
CA ALA A 158 9.76 -15.58 -8.80
C ALA A 158 11.25 -15.79 -8.48
N LEU A 159 12.10 -14.84 -8.85
CA LEU A 159 13.57 -14.96 -8.87
C LEU A 159 14.26 -14.07 -7.82
N GLY A 160 13.51 -13.23 -7.10
CA GLY A 160 14.04 -12.30 -6.10
C GLY A 160 14.57 -10.99 -6.68
N TRP A 161 14.97 -10.07 -5.81
CA TRP A 161 15.32 -8.67 -6.16
C TRP A 161 16.53 -8.50 -7.08
N LYS A 162 17.44 -9.48 -7.16
CA LYS A 162 18.62 -9.39 -8.03
C LYS A 162 18.25 -9.44 -9.51
N SER A 163 17.10 -10.05 -9.85
CA SER A 163 16.61 -10.24 -11.22
C SER A 163 16.26 -8.96 -11.99
N ILE A 164 16.17 -7.81 -11.30
CA ILE A 164 15.84 -6.51 -11.89
C ILE A 164 16.99 -5.50 -11.81
N LEU A 165 18.14 -5.91 -11.26
CA LEU A 165 19.35 -5.08 -11.11
C LEU A 165 20.40 -5.35 -12.22
N THR A 166 20.17 -6.37 -13.04
CA THR A 166 20.82 -6.64 -14.33
C THR A 166 20.02 -6.02 -15.46
#